data_AF-A0A4Q7J0R2-F1
#
_entry.id   AF-A0A4Q7J0R2-F1
#
_cell.length_a   1.000
_cell.length_b   1.000
_cell.length_c   1.000
_cell.angle_alpha   90.00
_cell.angle_beta   90.00
_cell.angle_gamma   90.00
#
_symmetry.space_group_name_H-M   'P 1'
#
loop_
_entity.id
_entity.type
_entity.pdbx_description
1 polymer ?
#
loop_
_entity_poly.entity_id
_entity_poly.type
_entity_poly.pdbx_seq_one_letter_code
_entity_poly.pdbx_strand_id
1 'polypeptide(L)'
;MTGERAVATVYWRQGCPYCSRLLGDLDRIGLPVDKVNIWEDPEAAATVRSIADGNETVPTVVVGDTAMVNPRAADVVDAARRHTPGLLAVNTSALVKGPWHRGLAVALVIAVGWFVLAAFNPTTSFPLAPALLTAAWPLGRRWRAGRVLRPVTALTTALGGAVLAVAIALLLELNGALAGAMLFGMPPLTEAIVSVALGVLVGGGLALAGRRPS
;
A
#
# COMPACT_ATOMS: atom_id res chain seq x y z
N MET A 1 20.61 -24.40 22.34
CA MET A 1 19.72 -23.75 21.36
C MET A 1 18.41 -23.46 22.06
N THR A 2 18.24 -22.23 22.57
CA THR A 2 16.98 -21.78 23.18
C THR A 2 15.91 -21.80 22.10
N GLY A 3 15.10 -22.87 22.08
CA GLY A 3 14.04 -23.08 21.10
C GLY A 3 12.92 -22.08 21.31
N GLU A 4 12.97 -20.98 20.57
CA GLU A 4 11.84 -20.08 20.41
C GLU A 4 10.73 -20.89 19.72
N ARG A 5 9.70 -21.29 20.47
CA ARG A 5 8.59 -22.06 19.91
C ARG A 5 7.87 -21.18 18.90
N ALA A 6 7.77 -21.64 17.65
CA ALA A 6 6.97 -20.98 16.63
C ALA A 6 5.54 -20.79 17.15
N VAL A 7 5.01 -19.58 16.98
CA VAL A 7 3.68 -19.19 17.48
C VAL A 7 2.59 -19.52 16.46
N ALA A 8 2.95 -19.65 15.19
CA ALA A 8 2.06 -20.01 14.11
C ALA A 8 2.77 -20.91 13.09
N THR A 9 2.00 -21.75 12.41
CA THR A 9 2.46 -22.50 11.24
C THR A 9 1.86 -21.86 9.99
N VAL A 10 2.70 -21.50 9.02
CA VAL A 10 2.31 -20.92 7.74
C VAL A 10 2.56 -21.94 6.63
N TYR A 11 1.48 -22.43 6.04
CA TYR A 11 1.50 -23.25 4.85
C TYR A 11 1.64 -22.37 3.61
N TRP A 12 2.65 -22.65 2.79
CA TRP A 12 3.01 -21.83 1.64
C TRP A 12 3.44 -22.70 0.45
N ARG A 13 3.63 -22.07 -0.72
CA ARG A 13 4.22 -22.71 -1.91
C ARG A 13 5.12 -21.74 -2.68
N GLN A 14 6.04 -22.27 -3.48
CA GLN A 14 6.95 -21.45 -4.29
C GLN A 14 6.18 -20.62 -5.33
N GLY A 15 6.64 -19.40 -5.59
CA GLY A 15 6.03 -18.49 -6.56
C GLY A 15 4.71 -17.84 -6.11
N CYS A 16 4.25 -18.08 -4.89
CA CYS A 16 3.02 -17.49 -4.36
C CYS A 16 3.26 -16.03 -3.87
N PRO A 17 2.74 -15.00 -4.58
CA PRO A 17 2.98 -13.60 -4.20
C PRO A 17 2.32 -13.23 -2.86
N TYR A 18 1.18 -13.84 -2.52
CA TYR A 18 0.49 -13.64 -1.26
C TYR A 18 1.29 -14.21 -0.08
N CYS A 19 1.90 -15.37 -0.26
CA CYS A 19 2.75 -16.03 0.72
C CYS A 19 3.99 -15.20 1.02
N SER A 20 4.70 -14.73 -0.03
CA SER A 20 5.86 -13.85 0.13
C SER A 20 5.51 -12.56 0.87
N ARG A 21 4.34 -11.98 0.58
CA ARG A 21 3.86 -10.77 1.26
C ARG A 21 3.60 -11.02 2.74
N LEU A 22 2.85 -12.06 3.08
CA LEU A 22 2.52 -12.39 4.46
C LEU A 22 3.79 -12.72 5.26
N LEU A 23 4.64 -13.60 4.75
CA LEU A 23 5.88 -13.99 5.42
C LEU A 23 6.81 -12.79 5.65
N GLY A 24 6.94 -11.89 4.68
CA GLY A 24 7.75 -10.67 4.85
C GLY A 24 7.14 -9.65 5.83
N ASP A 25 5.82 -9.64 5.99
CA ASP A 25 5.16 -8.80 7.01
C ASP A 25 5.30 -9.38 8.42
N LEU A 26 5.23 -10.72 8.57
CA LEU A 26 5.45 -11.44 9.83
C LEU A 26 6.90 -11.35 10.31
N ASP A 27 7.87 -11.48 9.39
CA ASP A 27 9.30 -11.32 9.66
C ASP A 27 9.63 -9.91 10.16
N ARG A 28 9.06 -8.87 9.52
CA ARG A 28 9.27 -7.47 9.91
C ARG A 28 8.83 -7.15 11.34
N ILE A 29 7.86 -7.89 11.87
CA ILE A 29 7.37 -7.69 13.24
C ILE A 29 7.99 -8.64 14.25
N GLY A 30 8.87 -9.52 13.78
CA GLY A 30 9.52 -10.54 14.60
C GLY A 30 8.53 -11.55 15.16
N LEU A 31 7.48 -11.92 14.40
CA LEU A 31 6.60 -13.02 14.83
C LEU A 31 7.26 -14.35 14.44
N PRO A 32 7.66 -15.20 15.40
CA PRO A 32 8.24 -16.49 15.08
C PRO A 32 7.17 -17.41 14.50
N VAL A 33 7.41 -17.88 13.28
CA VAL A 33 6.51 -18.79 12.56
C VAL A 33 7.27 -19.96 11.96
N ASP A 34 6.62 -21.11 11.94
CA ASP A 34 7.06 -22.27 11.18
C ASP A 34 6.53 -22.17 9.75
N LYS A 35 7.34 -22.57 8.76
CA LYS A 35 7.02 -22.40 7.33
C LYS A 35 7.01 -23.77 6.66
N VAL A 36 5.84 -24.24 6.28
CA VAL A 36 5.68 -25.58 5.69
C VAL A 36 5.32 -25.44 4.21
N ASN A 37 6.16 -26.00 3.33
CA ASN A 37 5.91 -25.99 1.89
C ASN A 37 4.99 -27.14 1.51
N ILE A 38 3.77 -26.82 1.04
CA ILE A 38 2.77 -27.85 0.70
C ILE A 38 3.12 -28.66 -0.55
N TRP A 39 4.09 -28.22 -1.36
CA TRP A 39 4.57 -29.00 -2.51
C TRP A 39 5.57 -30.09 -2.12
N GLU A 40 6.25 -29.92 -0.98
CA GLU A 40 7.25 -30.87 -0.49
C GLU A 40 6.63 -31.87 0.51
N ASP A 41 5.53 -31.48 1.14
CA ASP A 41 4.85 -32.27 2.16
C ASP A 41 3.38 -32.56 1.76
N PRO A 42 3.07 -33.81 1.33
CA PRO A 42 1.71 -34.22 1.00
C PRO A 42 0.72 -34.15 2.17
N GLU A 43 1.18 -34.33 3.41
CA GLU A 43 0.34 -34.21 4.62
C GLU A 43 -0.01 -32.74 4.88
N ALA A 44 0.94 -31.84 4.66
CA ALA A 44 0.69 -30.41 4.71
C ALA A 44 -0.34 -29.98 3.64
N ALA A 45 -0.23 -30.50 2.42
CA ALA A 45 -1.23 -30.25 1.38
C ALA A 45 -2.63 -30.77 1.79
N ALA A 46 -2.71 -31.97 2.39
CA ALA A 46 -3.96 -32.52 2.90
C ALA A 46 -4.55 -31.65 4.03
N THR A 47 -3.70 -31.13 4.92
CA THR A 47 -4.10 -30.19 5.98
C THR A 47 -4.65 -28.89 5.40
N VAL A 48 -4.01 -28.32 4.37
CA VAL A 48 -4.54 -27.13 3.71
C VAL A 48 -5.89 -27.41 3.04
N ARG A 49 -6.05 -28.56 2.38
CA ARG A 49 -7.34 -28.94 1.78
C ARG A 49 -8.44 -29.09 2.83
N SER A 50 -8.14 -29.61 4.02
CA SER A 50 -9.15 -29.72 5.08
C SER A 50 -9.57 -28.35 5.64
N ILE A 51 -8.67 -27.36 5.63
CA ILE A 51 -8.94 -26.00 6.11
C ILE A 51 -9.60 -25.13 5.04
N ALA A 52 -9.26 -25.30 3.76
CA ALA A 52 -9.65 -24.43 2.66
C ALA A 52 -10.67 -25.06 1.71
N ASP A 53 -11.70 -25.71 2.25
CA ASP A 53 -12.84 -26.26 1.51
C ASP A 53 -12.43 -27.21 0.37
N GLY A 54 -11.45 -28.07 0.62
CA GLY A 54 -10.90 -29.01 -0.35
C GLY A 54 -9.84 -28.43 -1.28
N ASN A 55 -9.54 -27.13 -1.20
CA ASN A 55 -8.58 -26.46 -2.07
C ASN A 55 -7.18 -26.36 -1.44
N GLU A 56 -6.14 -26.33 -2.25
CA GLU A 56 -4.77 -26.02 -1.82
C GLU A 56 -4.50 -24.51 -1.79
N THR A 57 -5.40 -23.75 -1.15
CA THR A 57 -5.30 -22.29 -1.07
C THR A 57 -4.24 -21.89 -0.06
N VAL A 58 -3.28 -21.07 -0.49
CA VAL A 58 -2.19 -20.55 0.34
C VAL A 58 -2.05 -19.03 0.18
N PRO A 59 -1.54 -18.30 1.19
CA PRO A 59 -1.07 -18.80 2.47
C PRO A 59 -2.22 -19.24 3.38
N THR A 60 -2.06 -20.39 4.04
CA THR A 60 -2.97 -20.84 5.10
C THR A 60 -2.18 -20.86 6.40
N VAL A 61 -2.75 -20.30 7.47
CA VAL A 61 -2.06 -20.13 8.74
C VAL A 61 -2.83 -20.80 9.86
N VAL A 62 -2.13 -21.54 10.70
CA VAL A 62 -2.68 -22.16 11.91
C VAL A 62 -1.99 -21.55 13.13
N VAL A 63 -2.79 -21.11 14.10
CA VAL A 63 -2.37 -20.54 15.38
C VAL A 63 -3.17 -21.21 16.48
N GLY A 64 -2.54 -22.09 17.26
CA GLY A 64 -3.27 -22.91 18.23
C GLY A 64 -4.34 -23.75 17.55
N ASP A 65 -5.60 -23.57 17.95
CA ASP A 65 -6.77 -24.22 17.36
C ASP A 65 -7.37 -23.46 16.16
N THR A 66 -6.84 -22.28 15.84
CA THR A 66 -7.45 -21.35 14.87
C THR A 66 -6.73 -21.45 13.54
N ALA A 67 -7.48 -21.85 12.51
CA ALA A 67 -7.01 -21.88 11.12
C ALA A 67 -7.58 -20.71 10.32
N MET A 68 -6.77 -20.11 9.46
CA MET A 68 -7.14 -18.96 8.63
C MET A 68 -6.62 -19.13 7.21
N VAL A 69 -7.50 -18.94 6.22
CA VAL A 69 -7.15 -18.97 4.79
C VAL A 69 -6.86 -17.55 4.30
N ASN A 70 -5.68 -17.35 3.74
CA ASN A 70 -5.16 -16.07 3.23
C ASN A 70 -5.31 -14.88 4.21
N PRO A 71 -4.88 -15.02 5.49
CA PRO A 71 -4.99 -13.94 6.47
C PRO A 71 -3.99 -12.82 6.20
N ARG A 72 -4.25 -11.65 6.81
CA ARG A 72 -3.28 -10.56 6.91
C ARG A 72 -2.40 -10.79 8.14
N ALA A 73 -1.21 -10.18 8.17
CA ALA A 73 -0.32 -10.27 9.33
C ALA A 73 -0.96 -9.80 10.65
N ALA A 74 -1.89 -8.83 10.59
CA ALA A 74 -2.63 -8.37 11.77
C ALA A 74 -3.54 -9.48 12.34
N ASP A 75 -4.25 -10.22 11.48
CA ASP A 75 -5.14 -11.30 11.89
C ASP A 75 -4.36 -12.43 12.59
N VAL A 76 -3.18 -12.75 12.06
CA VAL A 76 -2.26 -13.74 12.67
C VAL A 76 -1.77 -13.29 14.05
N VAL A 77 -1.44 -12.00 14.20
CA VAL A 77 -1.04 -11.42 15.49
C VAL A 77 -2.19 -11.49 16.50
N ASP A 78 -3.41 -11.19 16.09
CA ASP A 78 -4.57 -11.20 16.98
C ASP A 78 -4.94 -12.64 17.39
N ALA A 79 -4.80 -13.62 16.50
CA ALA A 79 -4.88 -15.02 16.85
C ALA A 79 -3.76 -15.43 17.84
N ALA A 80 -2.53 -15.00 17.59
CA ALA A 80 -1.39 -15.30 18.46
C ALA A 80 -1.55 -14.73 19.87
N ARG A 81 -2.13 -13.53 20.00
CA ARG A 81 -2.46 -12.91 21.29
C ARG A 81 -3.45 -13.71 22.10
N ARG A 82 -4.43 -14.34 21.44
CA ARG A 82 -5.46 -15.15 22.11
C ARG A 82 -4.91 -16.49 22.58
N HIS A 83 -4.08 -17.14 21.76
CA HIS A 83 -3.60 -18.50 22.02
C HIS A 83 -2.30 -18.56 22.80
N THR A 84 -1.46 -17.54 22.68
CA THR A 84 -0.10 -17.56 23.23
C THR A 84 0.28 -16.22 23.88
N PRO A 85 -0.41 -15.81 24.96
CA PRO A 85 -0.24 -14.48 25.57
C PRO A 85 1.16 -14.20 26.15
N GLY A 86 2.03 -15.21 26.29
CA GLY A 86 3.39 -15.08 26.86
C GLY A 86 4.55 -14.93 25.87
N LEU A 87 4.32 -15.06 24.55
CA LEU A 87 5.39 -15.08 23.52
C LEU A 87 5.54 -13.75 22.75
N LEU A 88 4.89 -12.69 23.20
CA LEU A 88 4.69 -11.47 22.41
C LEU A 88 5.54 -10.28 22.88
N ALA A 89 6.84 -10.34 22.60
CA ALA A 89 7.63 -9.13 22.33
C ALA A 89 7.45 -8.66 20.87
N VAL A 90 6.34 -9.00 20.22
CA VAL A 90 6.08 -8.69 18.81
C VAL A 90 5.89 -7.19 18.64
N ASN A 91 6.80 -6.59 17.87
CA ASN A 91 6.75 -5.17 17.56
C ASN A 91 5.68 -4.90 16.49
N THR A 92 4.42 -4.99 16.88
CA THR A 92 3.28 -4.66 16.00
C THR A 92 3.32 -3.22 15.49
N SER A 93 4.06 -2.31 16.15
CA SER A 93 4.31 -0.96 15.65
C SER A 93 5.10 -0.96 14.33
N ALA A 94 5.84 -2.02 14.02
CA ALA A 94 6.54 -2.20 12.75
C ALA A 94 5.58 -2.47 11.56
N LEU A 95 4.37 -3.02 11.79
CA LEU A 95 3.31 -3.03 10.76
C LEU A 95 2.75 -1.62 10.50
N VAL A 96 2.77 -0.76 11.53
CA VAL A 96 2.22 0.60 11.48
C VAL A 96 3.22 1.58 10.86
N LYS A 97 4.52 1.42 11.13
CA LYS A 97 5.62 2.22 10.57
C LYS A 97 6.06 1.69 9.21
N GLY A 98 5.21 1.82 8.21
CA GLY A 98 5.69 1.78 6.82
C GLY A 98 6.52 3.03 6.52
N PRO A 99 7.61 2.96 5.71
CA PRO A 99 8.36 4.14 5.31
C PRO A 99 7.43 5.26 4.85
N TRP A 100 7.74 6.49 5.24
CA TRP A 100 6.95 7.68 4.91
C TRP A 100 6.72 7.83 3.40
N HIS A 101 7.67 7.36 2.58
CA HIS A 101 7.62 7.36 1.12
C HIS A 101 6.78 6.23 0.49
N ARG A 102 6.12 5.35 1.25
CA ARG A 102 5.22 4.35 0.66
C ARG A 102 4.13 5.05 -0.17
N GLY A 103 3.98 4.65 -1.43
CA GLY A 103 3.06 5.27 -2.39
C GLY A 103 3.70 6.37 -3.25
N LEU A 104 4.87 6.90 -2.86
CA LEU A 104 5.57 7.96 -3.60
C LEU A 104 5.94 7.54 -5.02
N ALA A 105 6.31 6.27 -5.24
CA ALA A 105 6.64 5.76 -6.56
C ALA A 105 5.50 5.96 -7.59
N VAL A 106 4.23 5.87 -7.14
CA VAL A 106 3.07 6.12 -8.02
C VAL A 106 3.02 7.59 -8.42
N ALA A 107 3.24 8.49 -7.47
CA ALA A 107 3.32 9.93 -7.73
C ALA A 107 4.51 10.26 -8.65
N LEU A 108 5.68 9.66 -8.45
CA LEU A 108 6.84 9.89 -9.32
C LEU A 108 6.60 9.43 -10.75
N VAL A 109 5.96 8.27 -10.96
CA VAL A 109 5.60 7.81 -12.31
C VAL A 109 4.66 8.79 -13.00
N ILE A 110 3.65 9.30 -12.30
CA ILE A 110 2.72 10.30 -12.84
C ILE A 110 3.45 11.63 -13.11
N ALA A 111 4.34 12.06 -12.20
CA ALA A 111 5.13 13.28 -12.37
C ALA A 111 6.04 13.21 -13.60
N VAL A 112 6.78 12.10 -13.75
CA VAL A 112 7.66 11.87 -14.91
C VAL A 112 6.83 11.78 -16.19
N GLY A 113 5.73 11.04 -16.18
CA GLY A 113 4.85 10.92 -17.34
C GLY A 113 4.28 12.27 -17.77
N TRP A 114 3.79 13.08 -16.83
CA TRP A 114 3.32 14.44 -17.11
C TRP A 114 4.44 15.33 -17.67
N PHE A 115 5.60 15.35 -17.01
CA PHE A 115 6.74 16.18 -17.45
C PHE A 115 7.17 15.82 -18.87
N VAL A 116 7.32 14.53 -19.18
CA VAL A 116 7.69 14.05 -20.51
C VAL A 116 6.61 14.45 -21.52
N LEU A 117 5.34 14.17 -21.25
CA LEU A 117 4.25 14.51 -22.17
C LEU A 117 4.19 16.01 -22.47
N ALA A 118 4.33 16.86 -21.45
CA ALA A 118 4.34 18.32 -21.60
C ALA A 118 5.56 18.83 -22.36
N ALA A 119 6.75 18.29 -22.08
CA ALA A 119 7.98 18.67 -22.78
C ALA A 119 7.92 18.34 -24.29
N PHE A 120 7.30 17.21 -24.66
CA PHE A 120 7.14 16.81 -26.07
C PHE A 120 5.89 17.42 -26.74
N ASN A 121 4.95 17.98 -25.98
CA ASN A 121 3.70 18.55 -26.50
C ASN A 121 3.40 19.90 -25.81
N PRO A 122 4.21 20.95 -26.06
CA PRO A 122 4.13 22.21 -25.31
C PRO A 122 2.82 23.00 -25.54
N THR A 123 2.10 22.71 -26.63
CA THR A 123 0.80 23.30 -26.96
C THR A 123 -0.40 22.51 -26.41
N THR A 124 -0.15 21.33 -25.84
CA THR A 124 -1.19 20.50 -25.23
C THR A 124 -1.29 20.82 -23.74
N SER A 125 -2.48 21.17 -23.29
CA SER A 125 -2.74 21.31 -21.86
C SER A 125 -3.03 19.98 -21.20
N PHE A 126 -2.51 19.83 -19.98
CA PHE A 126 -2.76 18.67 -19.13
C PHE A 126 -3.47 19.12 -17.85
N PRO A 127 -4.71 19.62 -17.93
CA PRO A 127 -5.40 20.28 -16.80
C PRO A 127 -5.60 19.34 -15.61
N LEU A 128 -5.72 18.04 -15.86
CA LEU A 128 -5.94 17.01 -14.85
C LEU A 128 -4.64 16.46 -14.25
N ALA A 129 -3.48 16.67 -14.89
CA ALA A 129 -2.22 16.09 -14.43
C ALA A 129 -1.79 16.57 -13.03
N PRO A 130 -1.90 17.86 -12.66
CA PRO A 130 -1.62 18.30 -11.29
C PRO A 130 -2.55 17.65 -10.25
N ALA A 131 -3.83 17.47 -10.58
CA ALA A 131 -4.81 16.84 -9.71
C ALA A 131 -4.50 15.34 -9.50
N LEU A 132 -4.21 14.62 -10.59
CA LEU A 132 -3.84 13.20 -10.56
C LEU A 132 -2.56 12.97 -9.77
N LEU A 133 -1.53 13.79 -10.00
CA LEU A 133 -0.26 13.72 -9.27
C LEU A 133 -0.46 13.94 -7.77
N THR A 134 -1.26 14.95 -7.41
CA THR A 134 -1.56 15.26 -6.01
C THR A 134 -2.30 14.10 -5.31
N ALA A 135 -3.26 13.49 -5.99
CA ALA A 135 -4.03 12.35 -5.46
C ALA A 135 -3.22 11.03 -5.46
N ALA A 136 -2.20 10.90 -6.30
CA ALA A 136 -1.47 9.67 -6.53
C ALA A 136 -0.80 9.10 -5.27
N TRP A 137 -0.15 9.96 -4.47
CA TRP A 137 0.58 9.53 -3.29
C TRP A 137 -0.35 8.98 -2.19
N PRO A 138 -1.38 9.71 -1.71
CA PRO A 138 -2.31 9.19 -0.70
C PRO A 138 -3.03 7.92 -1.18
N LEU A 139 -3.46 7.88 -2.45
CA LEU A 139 -4.13 6.70 -3.03
C LEU A 139 -3.20 5.50 -3.16
N GLY A 140 -1.97 5.70 -3.66
CA GLY A 140 -0.97 4.64 -3.77
C GLY A 140 -0.59 4.07 -2.41
N ARG A 141 -0.56 4.92 -1.37
CA ARG A 141 -0.32 4.48 0.01
C ARG A 141 -1.49 3.70 0.58
N ARG A 142 -2.73 4.14 0.34
CA ARG A 142 -3.96 3.40 0.70
C ARG A 142 -4.00 2.02 0.03
N TRP A 143 -3.78 1.96 -1.28
CA TRP A 143 -3.81 0.72 -2.05
C TRP A 143 -2.79 -0.30 -1.52
N ARG A 144 -1.55 0.15 -1.26
CA ARG A 144 -0.52 -0.72 -0.66
C ARG A 144 -0.86 -1.16 0.77
N ALA A 145 -1.50 -0.30 1.54
CA ALA A 145 -1.90 -0.59 2.92
C ALA A 145 -3.14 -1.49 3.02
N GLY A 146 -3.97 -1.57 1.97
CA GLY A 146 -5.21 -2.36 1.97
C GLY A 146 -6.27 -1.89 2.98
N ARG A 147 -6.17 -0.64 3.45
CA ARG A 147 -7.05 -0.04 4.47
C ARG A 147 -7.10 1.48 4.34
N VAL A 148 -8.14 2.09 4.92
CA VAL A 148 -8.26 3.55 5.04
C VAL A 148 -7.08 4.14 5.80
N LEU A 149 -6.61 5.33 5.38
CA LEU A 149 -5.51 6.02 6.04
C LEU A 149 -5.98 6.73 7.30
N ARG A 150 -5.03 7.03 8.19
CA ARG A 150 -5.29 7.97 9.30
C ARG A 150 -5.37 9.40 8.74
N PRO A 151 -6.20 10.29 9.32
CA PRO A 151 -6.36 11.68 8.86
C PRO A 151 -5.03 12.41 8.65
N VAL A 152 -4.15 12.37 9.65
CA VAL A 152 -2.82 13.00 9.58
C VAL A 152 -2.01 12.45 8.41
N THR A 153 -2.07 11.15 8.17
CA THR A 153 -1.28 10.54 7.09
C THR A 153 -1.85 10.78 5.70
N ALA A 154 -3.17 10.84 5.57
CA ALA A 154 -3.82 11.25 4.33
C ALA A 154 -3.45 12.71 4.01
N LEU A 155 -3.48 13.58 5.02
CA LEU A 155 -3.12 14.99 4.87
C LEU A 155 -1.65 15.17 4.46
N THR A 156 -0.70 14.54 5.17
CA THR A 156 0.73 14.72 4.86
C THR A 156 1.10 14.18 3.48
N THR A 157 0.51 13.07 3.05
CA THR A 157 0.75 12.52 1.69
C THR A 157 0.07 13.35 0.60
N ALA A 158 -1.11 13.91 0.85
CA ALA A 158 -1.76 14.85 -0.07
C ALA A 158 -0.94 16.14 -0.23
N LEU A 159 -0.41 16.70 0.88
CA LEU A 159 0.48 17.86 0.85
C LEU A 159 1.79 17.55 0.10
N GLY A 160 2.38 16.37 0.31
CA GLY A 160 3.56 15.93 -0.44
C GLY A 160 3.30 15.84 -1.94
N GLY A 161 2.15 15.30 -2.34
CA GLY A 161 1.72 15.29 -3.75
C GLY A 161 1.49 16.68 -4.32
N ALA A 162 0.89 17.59 -3.54
CA ALA A 162 0.65 18.97 -3.93
C ALA A 162 1.95 19.74 -4.16
N VAL A 163 2.92 19.63 -3.25
CA VAL A 163 4.25 20.24 -3.40
C VAL A 163 4.94 19.74 -4.66
N LEU A 164 4.90 18.43 -4.91
CA LEU A 164 5.48 17.84 -6.12
C LEU A 164 4.79 18.35 -7.39
N ALA A 165 3.46 18.45 -7.39
CA ALA A 165 2.69 18.97 -8.52
C ALA A 165 2.98 20.45 -8.82
N VAL A 166 3.06 21.29 -7.79
CA VAL A 166 3.45 22.70 -7.94
C VAL A 166 4.88 22.83 -8.45
N ALA A 167 5.82 22.02 -7.93
CA ALA A 167 7.20 22.04 -8.40
C ALA A 167 7.32 21.67 -9.89
N ILE A 168 6.61 20.63 -10.34
CA ILE A 168 6.57 20.25 -11.75
C ILE A 168 5.89 21.33 -12.60
N ALA A 169 4.77 21.92 -12.15
CA ALA A 169 4.12 23.01 -12.85
C ALA A 169 5.07 24.20 -13.06
N LEU A 170 5.76 24.64 -12.00
CA LEU A 170 6.75 25.71 -12.07
C LEU A 170 7.89 25.38 -13.03
N LEU A 171 8.43 24.16 -12.97
CA LEU A 171 9.47 23.72 -13.90
C LEU A 171 8.99 23.76 -15.35
N LEU A 172 7.79 23.27 -15.65
CA LEU A 172 7.25 23.31 -17.00
C LEU A 172 6.98 24.74 -17.48
N GLU A 173 6.52 25.62 -16.60
CA GLU A 173 6.26 27.03 -16.93
C GLU A 173 7.55 27.77 -17.25
N LEU A 174 8.59 27.57 -16.43
CA LEU A 174 9.92 28.13 -16.66
C LEU A 174 10.55 27.65 -17.98
N ASN A 175 10.10 26.52 -18.52
CA ASN A 175 10.53 25.98 -19.81
C ASN A 175 9.56 26.27 -20.97
N GLY A 176 8.50 27.05 -20.74
CA GLY A 176 7.48 27.34 -21.77
C GLY A 176 6.65 26.12 -22.20
N ALA A 177 6.68 25.02 -21.44
CA ALA A 177 6.01 23.76 -21.74
C ALA A 177 4.57 23.68 -21.18
N LEU A 178 3.97 24.83 -20.84
CA LEU A 178 2.60 24.99 -20.34
C LEU A 178 1.76 25.95 -21.19
N ALA A 179 2.09 26.09 -22.48
CA ALA A 179 1.48 27.08 -23.37
C ALA A 179 0.16 26.63 -24.03
N GLY A 180 -0.44 25.52 -23.57
CA GLY A 180 -1.66 24.98 -24.16
C GLY A 180 -2.95 25.71 -23.77
N ALA A 181 -4.06 25.32 -24.41
CA ALA A 181 -5.40 25.83 -24.10
C ALA A 181 -5.89 25.40 -22.71
N MET A 182 -6.17 26.37 -21.85
CA MET A 182 -6.53 26.13 -20.45
C MET A 182 -8.02 25.77 -20.31
N LEU A 183 -8.34 24.79 -19.46
CA LEU A 183 -9.68 24.26 -19.26
C LEU A 183 -10.64 25.31 -18.69
N PHE A 184 -10.14 26.19 -17.83
CA PHE A 184 -10.93 27.24 -17.17
C PHE A 184 -10.65 28.63 -17.71
N GLY A 185 -9.86 28.75 -18.80
CA GLY A 185 -9.46 30.05 -19.36
C GLY A 185 -8.59 30.88 -18.42
N MET A 186 -7.96 30.26 -17.42
CA MET A 186 -7.07 30.91 -16.46
C MET A 186 -5.61 30.86 -16.94
N PRO A 187 -4.69 31.66 -16.36
CA PRO A 187 -3.27 31.47 -16.57
C PRO A 187 -2.81 30.05 -16.18
N PRO A 188 -1.80 29.49 -16.87
CA PRO A 188 -1.35 28.10 -16.68
C PRO A 188 -1.09 27.73 -15.22
N LEU A 189 -0.34 28.57 -14.50
CA LEU A 189 -0.03 28.35 -13.09
C LEU A 189 -1.26 28.34 -12.20
N THR A 190 -2.19 29.27 -12.43
CA THR A 190 -3.42 29.42 -11.65
C THR A 190 -4.31 28.19 -11.82
N GLU A 191 -4.46 27.73 -13.06
CA GLU A 191 -5.19 26.49 -13.35
C GLU A 191 -4.54 25.28 -12.68
N ALA A 192 -3.21 25.17 -12.74
CA ALA A 192 -2.49 24.11 -12.06
C ALA A 192 -2.74 24.12 -10.54
N ILE A 193 -2.76 25.29 -9.90
CA ILE A 193 -3.05 25.43 -8.46
C ILE A 193 -4.48 24.99 -8.14
N VAL A 194 -5.47 25.37 -8.96
CA VAL A 194 -6.86 24.93 -8.77
C VAL A 194 -6.98 23.40 -8.91
N SER A 195 -6.31 22.82 -9.90
CA SER A 195 -6.25 21.36 -10.07
C SER A 195 -5.54 20.66 -8.90
N VAL A 196 -4.47 21.25 -8.35
CA VAL A 196 -3.83 20.74 -7.13
C VAL A 196 -4.80 20.73 -5.95
N ALA A 197 -5.54 21.82 -5.73
CA ALA A 197 -6.54 21.90 -4.67
C ALA A 197 -7.62 20.81 -4.82
N LEU A 198 -8.10 20.58 -6.05
CA LEU A 198 -9.02 19.48 -6.36
C LEU A 198 -8.39 18.11 -6.04
N GLY A 199 -7.13 17.90 -6.41
CA GLY A 199 -6.38 16.68 -6.11
C GLY A 199 -6.21 16.42 -4.61
N VAL A 200 -6.00 17.47 -3.80
CA VAL A 200 -5.95 17.35 -2.33
C VAL A 200 -7.30 16.89 -1.78
N LEU A 201 -8.40 17.52 -2.23
CA LEU A 201 -9.75 17.19 -1.77
C LEU A 201 -10.15 15.77 -2.15
N VAL A 202 -9.99 15.40 -3.42
CA VAL A 202 -10.35 14.07 -3.94
C VAL A 202 -9.43 12.99 -3.38
N GLY A 203 -8.11 13.19 -3.45
CA GLY A 203 -7.12 12.22 -2.97
C GLY A 203 -7.18 12.02 -1.45
N GLY A 204 -7.35 13.09 -0.69
CA GLY A 204 -7.56 13.06 0.76
C GLY A 204 -8.88 12.38 1.13
N GLY A 205 -9.99 12.79 0.50
CA GLY A 205 -11.31 12.20 0.73
C GLY A 205 -11.34 10.70 0.43
N LEU A 206 -10.84 10.30 -0.74
CA LEU A 206 -10.74 8.88 -1.11
C LEU A 206 -9.75 8.11 -0.24
N ALA A 207 -8.71 8.73 0.31
CA ALA A 207 -7.82 8.06 1.26
C ALA A 207 -8.50 7.75 2.61
N LEU A 208 -9.53 8.53 2.96
CA LEU A 208 -10.27 8.42 4.22
C LEU A 208 -11.59 7.65 4.10
N ALA A 209 -12.20 7.61 2.91
CA ALA A 209 -13.53 7.01 2.71
C ALA A 209 -13.51 5.47 2.76
N GLY A 210 -14.30 4.86 3.65
CA GLY A 210 -14.45 3.40 3.75
C GLY A 210 -14.54 2.92 5.20
N ARG A 211 -15.15 1.74 5.43
CA ARG A 211 -15.24 1.17 6.78
C ARG A 211 -13.86 0.69 7.24
N ARG A 212 -13.49 0.98 8.48
CA ARG A 212 -12.37 0.27 9.14
C ARG A 212 -12.84 -1.19 9.29
N PRO A 213 -12.05 -2.20 8.87
CA PRO A 213 -12.39 -3.58 9.23
C PRO A 213 -12.42 -3.63 10.76
N SER A 214 -13.58 -4.03 11.28
CA SER A 214 -13.90 -4.24 12.70
C SER A 214 -13.12 -5.41 13.25
#